data_AF-A0A839HFX6-F1
#
_entry.id   AF-A0A839HFX6-F1
#
_cell.length_a   1.000
_cell.length_b   1.000
_cell.length_c   1.000
_cell.angle_alpha   90.00
_cell.angle_beta   90.00
_cell.angle_gamma   90.00
#
_symmetry.space_group_name_H-M   'P 1'
#
loop_
_entity.id
_entity.type
_entity.pdbx_description
1 polymer ?
#
loop_
_entity_poly.entity_id
_entity_poly.type
_entity_poly.pdbx_seq_one_letter_code
_entity_poly.pdbx_strand_id
1 'polypeptide(L)'
;MTPPKPTRRLRDYFFHYSWDELQVVLYLRNTMVLFYLGWGALGWVLRPLGSAEQSALLLGMLAAYPGYRLGKRVQARADPSALDSAELMVWQIGNVAKAFSGAAGLLLLRWLAFGGRPLV
;
A
#
# COMPACT_ATOMS: atom_id res chain seq x y z
N MET A 1 -39.04 17.19 -26.16
CA MET A 1 -37.95 16.73 -25.29
C MET A 1 -37.44 15.41 -25.82
N THR A 2 -36.24 15.39 -26.39
CA THR A 2 -35.57 14.17 -26.85
C THR A 2 -34.86 13.51 -25.67
N PRO A 3 -34.91 12.17 -25.53
CA PRO A 3 -34.23 11.49 -24.44
C PRO A 3 -32.70 11.71 -24.54
N PRO A 4 -31.99 11.85 -23.41
CA PRO A 4 -30.55 12.00 -23.42
C PRO A 4 -29.92 10.76 -24.06
N LYS A 5 -29.01 10.98 -25.03
CA LYS A 5 -28.23 9.90 -25.65
C LYS A 5 -27.48 9.14 -24.56
N PRO A 6 -27.44 7.80 -24.61
CA PRO A 6 -26.68 7.01 -23.65
C PRO A 6 -25.23 7.50 -23.68
N THR A 7 -24.76 7.95 -22.53
CA THR A 7 -23.42 8.46 -22.30
C THR A 7 -22.43 7.43 -22.82
N ARG A 8 -21.81 7.78 -23.95
CA ARG A 8 -20.64 7.11 -24.47
C ARG A 8 -19.66 6.94 -23.30
N ARG A 9 -19.21 5.70 -23.11
CA ARG A 9 -17.95 5.31 -22.44
C ARG A 9 -18.04 4.91 -20.96
N LEU A 10 -18.87 3.94 -20.62
CA LEU A 10 -18.48 2.98 -19.57
C LEU A 10 -17.21 2.20 -19.97
N ARG A 11 -16.90 2.11 -21.27
CA ARG A 11 -15.70 1.45 -21.81
C ARG A 11 -14.38 2.21 -21.56
N ASP A 12 -14.43 3.52 -21.30
CA ASP A 12 -13.20 4.32 -21.06
C ASP A 12 -12.77 4.36 -19.61
N TYR A 13 -13.64 3.95 -18.69
CA TYR A 13 -13.28 3.85 -17.28
C TYR A 13 -12.39 2.65 -16.98
N PHE A 14 -12.21 1.72 -17.92
CA PHE A 14 -11.56 0.45 -17.58
C PHE A 14 -10.05 0.45 -17.77
N PHE A 15 -9.45 1.00 -18.84
CA PHE A 15 -7.98 0.99 -18.98
C PHE A 15 -7.49 2.07 -20.00
N HIS A 16 -7.30 3.31 -19.56
CA HIS A 16 -6.54 4.33 -20.31
C HIS A 16 -5.30 4.73 -19.52
N TYR A 17 -4.51 3.72 -19.12
CA TYR A 17 -3.21 3.98 -18.51
C TYR A 17 -2.12 3.83 -19.57
N SER A 18 -1.24 4.82 -19.64
CA SER A 18 -0.03 4.68 -20.44
C SER A 18 0.87 3.59 -19.86
N TRP A 19 1.73 3.00 -20.69
CA TRP A 19 2.66 1.99 -20.20
C TRP A 19 3.58 2.55 -19.11
N ASP A 20 3.96 3.82 -19.24
CA ASP A 20 4.81 4.53 -18.28
C ASP A 20 4.12 4.68 -16.92
N GLU A 21 2.82 5.02 -16.92
CA GLU A 21 2.01 5.05 -15.69
C GLU A 21 1.92 3.68 -15.02
N LEU A 22 1.73 2.62 -15.81
CA LEU A 22 1.67 1.26 -15.29
C LEU A 22 3.01 0.83 -14.68
N GLN A 23 4.14 1.22 -15.27
CA GLN A 23 5.47 0.93 -14.72
C GLN A 23 5.66 1.56 -13.35
N VAL A 24 5.22 2.81 -13.15
CA VAL A 24 5.27 3.48 -11.85
C VAL A 24 4.44 2.74 -10.81
N VAL A 25 3.22 2.34 -11.17
CA VAL A 25 2.35 1.56 -10.27
C VAL A 25 2.98 0.21 -9.92
N LEU A 26 3.52 -0.51 -10.91
CA LEU A 26 4.18 -1.79 -10.69
C LEU A 26 5.43 -1.62 -9.81
N TYR A 27 6.21 -0.57 -10.02
CA TYR A 27 7.37 -0.25 -9.21
C TYR A 27 6.99 0.01 -7.74
N LEU A 28 5.99 0.87 -7.52
CA LEU A 28 5.49 1.17 -6.17
C LEU A 28 4.93 -0.09 -5.49
N ARG A 29 4.14 -0.88 -6.22
CA ARG A 29 3.60 -2.16 -5.74
C ARG A 29 4.73 -3.11 -5.35
N ASN A 30 5.72 -3.31 -6.22
CA ASN A 30 6.83 -4.22 -5.96
C ASN A 30 7.65 -3.77 -4.75
N THR A 31 7.90 -2.46 -4.63
CA THR A 31 8.58 -1.91 -3.45
C THR A 31 7.79 -2.17 -2.17
N MET A 32 6.48 -1.96 -2.18
CA MET A 32 5.61 -2.28 -1.04
C MET A 32 5.61 -3.77 -0.71
N VAL A 33 5.56 -4.65 -1.73
CA VAL A 33 5.61 -6.11 -1.54
C VAL A 33 6.93 -6.54 -0.91
N LEU A 34 8.06 -6.00 -1.34
CA LEU A 34 9.37 -6.28 -0.72
C LEU A 34 9.39 -5.86 0.74
N PHE A 35 8.82 -4.71 1.07
CA PHE A 35 8.66 -4.28 2.46
C PHE A 35 7.74 -5.20 3.26
N TYR A 36 6.60 -5.58 2.69
CA TYR A 36 5.65 -6.50 3.32
C TYR A 36 6.30 -7.84 3.66
N LEU A 37 7.05 -8.41 2.70
CA LEU A 37 7.76 -9.68 2.89
C LEU A 37 8.92 -9.56 3.87
N GLY A 38 9.73 -8.50 3.77
CA GLY A 38 10.88 -8.29 4.67
C GLY A 38 10.46 -8.10 6.13
N TRP A 39 9.45 -7.26 6.36
CA TRP A 39 8.92 -7.04 7.71
C TRP A 39 8.04 -8.19 8.19
N GLY A 40 7.35 -8.88 7.29
CA GLY A 40 6.64 -10.12 7.63
C GLY A 40 7.60 -11.20 8.10
N ALA A 41 8.74 -11.38 7.42
CA ALA A 41 9.81 -12.28 7.86
C ALA A 41 10.38 -11.86 9.21
N LEU A 42 10.53 -10.56 9.46
CA LEU A 42 10.91 -10.07 10.79
C LEU A 42 9.87 -10.42 11.86
N GLY A 43 8.58 -10.38 11.52
CA GLY A 43 7.48 -10.75 12.42
C GLY A 43 7.48 -12.24 12.76
N TRP A 44 7.83 -13.09 11.79
CA TRP A 44 8.06 -14.53 12.00
C TRP A 44 9.17 -14.80 13.03
N VAL A 45 10.23 -13.99 13.00
CA VAL A 45 11.40 -14.14 13.88
C VAL A 45 11.15 -13.55 15.27
N LEU A 46 10.65 -12.30 15.35
CA LEU A 46 10.51 -11.58 16.62
C LEU A 46 9.28 -12.00 17.44
N ARG A 47 8.24 -12.53 16.77
CA ARG A 47 7.00 -13.02 17.38
C ARG A 47 6.38 -12.12 18.47
N PRO A 48 6.32 -10.78 18.31
CA PRO A 48 5.79 -9.89 19.34
C PRO A 48 4.36 -10.25 19.80
N LEU A 49 3.50 -10.79 18.93
CA LEU A 49 2.10 -11.09 19.24
C LEU A 49 1.85 -12.52 19.73
N GLY A 50 2.91 -13.28 20.05
CA GLY A 50 2.81 -14.66 20.53
C GLY A 50 2.64 -15.71 19.41
N SER A 51 1.86 -15.43 18.36
CA SER A 51 1.85 -16.26 17.14
C SER A 51 2.71 -15.65 16.04
N ALA A 52 3.38 -16.52 15.27
CA ALA A 52 4.27 -16.10 14.20
C ALA A 52 3.48 -15.50 13.02
N GLU A 53 2.32 -16.07 12.72
CA GLU A 53 1.43 -15.63 11.65
C GLU A 53 0.86 -14.24 11.94
N GLN A 54 0.32 -14.00 13.15
CA GLN A 54 -0.20 -12.67 13.49
C GLN A 54 0.92 -11.63 13.52
N SER A 55 2.10 -12.00 14.04
CA SER A 55 3.26 -11.11 14.08
C SER A 55 3.74 -10.75 12.67
N ALA A 56 3.81 -11.73 11.77
CA ALA A 56 4.20 -11.53 10.37
C ALA A 56 3.18 -10.67 9.62
N LEU A 57 1.90 -10.94 9.78
CA LEU A 57 0.83 -10.15 9.19
C LEU A 57 0.88 -8.70 9.69
N LEU A 58 1.01 -8.50 11.00
CA LEU A 58 1.02 -7.17 11.60
C LEU A 58 2.24 -6.36 11.17
N LEU A 59 3.44 -6.92 11.27
CA LEU A 59 4.67 -6.21 10.86
C LEU A 59 4.70 -5.98 9.34
N GLY A 60 4.21 -6.93 8.53
CA GLY A 60 4.04 -6.74 7.09
C GLY A 60 3.09 -5.59 6.76
N MET A 61 1.92 -5.52 7.40
CA MET A 61 0.96 -4.43 7.22
C MET A 61 1.52 -3.07 7.67
N LEU A 62 2.26 -3.04 8.78
CA LEU A 62 2.96 -1.83 9.27
C LEU A 62 3.97 -1.29 8.26
N ALA A 63 4.59 -2.16 7.47
CA ALA A 63 5.61 -1.81 6.50
C ALA A 63 5.07 -1.28 5.16
N ALA A 64 3.77 -1.42 4.89
CA ALA A 64 3.16 -1.01 3.62
C ALA A 64 3.37 0.47 3.29
N TYR A 65 3.08 1.38 4.23
CA TYR A 65 3.27 2.82 4.02
C TYR A 65 4.73 3.26 3.99
N PRO A 66 5.63 2.78 4.88
CA PRO A 66 7.07 2.99 4.73
C PRO A 66 7.60 2.56 3.35
N GLY A 67 7.20 1.39 2.87
CA GLY A 67 7.58 0.88 1.55
C GLY A 67 7.09 1.78 0.41
N TYR A 68 5.82 2.19 0.45
CA TYR A 68 5.27 3.17 -0.49
C TYR A 68 6.06 4.50 -0.47
N ARG A 69 6.36 5.04 0.71
CA ARG A 69 7.11 6.31 0.83
C ARG A 69 8.52 6.19 0.27
N LEU A 70 9.21 5.07 0.53
CA LEU A 70 10.55 4.86 -0.01
C LEU A 70 10.49 4.72 -1.53
N GLY A 71 9.59 3.87 -2.05
CA GLY A 71 9.38 3.71 -3.48
C GLY A 71 9.09 5.05 -4.17
N LYS A 72 8.14 5.84 -3.64
CA LYS A 72 7.84 7.16 -4.19
C LYS A 72 9.06 8.09 -4.20
N ARG A 73 9.87 8.09 -3.15
CA ARG A 73 11.10 8.91 -3.08
C ARG A 73 12.16 8.46 -4.08
N VAL A 74 12.35 7.15 -4.26
CA VAL A 74 13.31 6.62 -5.22
C VAL A 74 12.84 6.91 -6.64
N GLN A 75 11.55 6.69 -6.94
CA GLN A 75 10.97 7.02 -8.24
C GLN A 75 11.10 8.52 -8.55
N ALA A 76 10.78 9.41 -7.59
CA ALA A 76 10.91 10.86 -7.77
C ALA A 76 12.34 11.32 -8.08
N ARG A 77 13.35 10.56 -7.61
CA ARG A 77 14.76 10.84 -7.91
C ARG A 77 15.20 10.30 -9.26
N ALA A 78 14.62 9.18 -9.70
CA ALA A 78 14.94 8.55 -10.97
C ALA A 78 14.23 9.24 -12.14
N ASP A 79 12.92 9.47 -12.01
CA ASP A 79 12.08 10.13 -12.99
C ASP A 79 10.87 10.80 -12.29
N PRO A 80 10.93 12.12 -12.04
CA PRO A 80 9.82 12.86 -11.44
C PRO A 80 8.61 12.97 -12.38
N SER A 81 8.83 13.04 -13.70
CA SER A 81 7.74 13.23 -14.67
C SER A 81 6.79 12.03 -14.75
N ALA A 82 7.31 10.82 -14.49
CA ALA A 82 6.52 9.61 -14.40
C ALA A 82 5.58 9.58 -13.16
N LEU A 83 5.91 10.30 -12.08
CA LEU A 83 5.01 10.42 -10.94
C LEU A 83 3.85 11.38 -11.23
N ASP A 84 4.11 12.42 -12.00
CA ASP A 84 3.10 13.41 -12.37
C ASP A 84 2.08 12.80 -13.34
N SER A 85 2.52 11.94 -14.29
CA SER A 85 1.60 11.21 -15.16
C SER A 85 0.71 10.22 -14.41
N ALA A 86 1.20 9.64 -13.31
CA ALA A 86 0.49 8.64 -12.49
C ALA A 86 -0.13 9.21 -11.21
N GLU A 87 -0.27 10.53 -11.07
CA GLU A 87 -0.55 11.22 -9.79
C GLU A 87 -1.73 10.61 -9.01
N LEU A 88 -2.88 10.42 -9.68
CA LEU A 88 -4.09 9.89 -9.05
C LEU A 88 -3.87 8.47 -8.49
N MET A 89 -3.19 7.60 -9.25
CA MET A 89 -2.90 6.23 -8.82
C MET A 89 -1.91 6.21 -7.66
N VAL A 90 -0.85 7.02 -7.75
CA VAL A 90 0.13 7.19 -6.69
C VAL A 90 -0.57 7.65 -5.40
N TRP A 91 -1.48 8.61 -5.49
CA TRP A 91 -2.28 9.09 -4.37
C TRP A 91 -3.19 7.99 -3.79
N GLN A 92 -3.92 7.25 -4.63
CA GLN A 92 -4.79 6.15 -4.19
C GLN A 92 -3.99 5.05 -3.48
N ILE A 93 -2.91 4.59 -4.09
CA ILE A 93 -2.00 3.59 -3.51
C ILE A 93 -1.46 4.11 -2.16
N GLY A 94 -1.05 5.37 -2.11
CA GLY A 94 -0.58 6.00 -0.89
C GLY A 94 -1.62 6.02 0.23
N ASN A 95 -2.89 6.29 -0.08
CA ASN A 95 -3.96 6.29 0.92
C ASN A 95 -4.30 4.88 1.40
N VAL A 96 -4.34 3.90 0.50
CA VAL A 96 -4.52 2.49 0.87
C VAL A 96 -3.38 2.03 1.77
N ALA A 97 -2.13 2.36 1.41
CA ALA A 97 -0.95 2.03 2.20
C ALA A 97 -1.01 2.67 3.60
N LYS A 98 -1.38 3.95 3.69
CA LYS A 98 -1.59 4.65 4.98
C LYS A 98 -2.67 3.99 5.82
N ALA A 99 -3.82 3.66 5.24
CA ALA A 99 -4.93 3.04 5.95
C ALA A 99 -4.51 1.67 6.51
N PHE A 100 -3.82 0.85 5.70
CA PHE A 100 -3.31 -0.45 6.11
C PHE A 100 -2.30 -0.36 7.25
N SER A 101 -1.26 0.47 7.10
CA SER A 101 -0.25 0.64 8.15
C SER A 101 -0.80 1.34 9.39
N GLY A 102 -1.75 2.27 9.22
CA GLY A 102 -2.44 2.93 10.33
C GLY A 102 -3.28 1.96 11.15
N ALA A 103 -4.07 1.11 10.50
CA ALA A 103 -4.84 0.06 11.18
C ALA A 103 -3.93 -0.91 11.94
N ALA A 104 -2.83 -1.35 11.32
CA ALA A 104 -1.83 -2.19 11.99
C ALA A 104 -1.15 -1.47 13.17
N GLY A 105 -0.87 -0.17 13.03
CA GLY A 105 -0.36 0.66 14.13
C GLY A 105 -1.32 0.75 15.30
N LEU A 106 -2.62 0.93 15.04
CA LEU A 106 -3.65 0.92 16.08
C LEU A 106 -3.74 -0.44 16.80
N LEU A 107 -3.65 -1.55 16.06
CA LEU A 107 -3.63 -2.88 16.63
C LEU A 107 -2.38 -3.12 17.50
N LEU A 108 -1.22 -2.65 17.06
CA LEU A 108 0.02 -2.72 17.85
C LEU A 108 -0.09 -1.89 19.14
N LEU A 109 -0.59 -0.66 19.05
CA LEU A 109 -0.79 0.21 20.22
C LEU A 109 -1.79 -0.41 21.19
N ARG A 110 -2.89 -1.00 20.68
CA ARG A 110 -3.84 -1.75 21.49
C ARG A 110 -3.13 -2.90 22.22
N TRP A 111 -2.38 -3.71 21.50
CA TRP A 111 -1.62 -4.83 22.09
C TRP A 111 -0.66 -4.36 23.20
N LEU A 112 0.09 -3.28 22.96
CA LEU A 112 0.96 -2.66 23.96
C LEU A 112 0.20 -2.17 25.19
N ALA A 113 -0.94 -1.50 24.99
CA ALA A 113 -1.78 -0.98 26.07
C ALA A 113 -2.36 -2.07 26.98
N PHE A 114 -2.57 -3.28 26.46
CA PHE A 114 -3.05 -4.45 27.22
C PHE A 114 -1.91 -5.35 27.73
N GLY A 115 -0.69 -4.81 27.85
CA GLY A 115 0.44 -5.51 28.47
C GLY A 115 0.98 -6.67 27.64
N GLY A 116 0.83 -6.60 26.32
CA GLY A 116 1.38 -7.61 25.41
C GLY A 116 0.61 -8.92 25.36
N ARG A 117 -0.61 -8.96 25.90
CA ARG A 117 -1.48 -10.15 25.81
C ARG A 117 -1.89 -10.38 24.35
N PRO A 118 -1.93 -11.63 23.88
CA PRO A 118 -2.32 -11.95 22.51
C PRO A 118 -3.69 -11.34 22.17
N LEU A 119 -3.83 -10.81 20.95
CA LEU A 119 -5.09 -10.28 20.43
C LEU A 119 -6.00 -11.49 20.15
N VAL A 120 -6.99 -11.71 21.01
CA VAL A 120 -8.08 -12.70 20.85
C VAL A 120 -9.25 -12.03 20.15
#